data_AF-A0A525VNV8-F1
#
_entry.id   AF-A0A525VNV8-F1
#
_cell.length_a   1.000
_cell.length_b   1.000
_cell.length_c   1.000
_cell.angle_alpha   90.00
_cell.angle_beta   90.00
_cell.angle_gamma   90.00
#
_symmetry.space_group_name_H-M   'P 1'
#
loop_
_entity.id
_entity.type
_entity.pdbx_description
1 polymer ?
#
loop_
_entity_poly.entity_id
_entity_poly.type
_entity_poly.pdbx_seq_one_letter_code
_entity_poly.pdbx_strand_id
1 'polypeptide(L)' 'MAHVTPLIPNTPPSADLPDRLCTWCRLPMKKRLVGGKQFVHYTCPKCVFQHTTRLSPTPSSPAH' A
#
# COMPACT_ATOMS: atom_id res chain seq x y z
N MET A 1 -36.63 -1.94 -9.92
CA MET A 1 -35.79 -1.01 -9.12
C MET A 1 -34.34 -1.35 -9.40
N ALA A 2 -33.63 -0.51 -10.15
CA ALA A 2 -32.26 -0.80 -10.60
C ALA A 2 -31.29 -0.75 -9.42
N HIS A 3 -30.60 -1.86 -9.17
CA HIS A 3 -29.53 -1.95 -8.18
C HIS A 3 -28.31 -1.19 -8.72
N VAL A 4 -28.15 0.06 -8.31
CA VAL A 4 -26.90 0.82 -8.49
C VAL A 4 -25.86 0.24 -7.55
N THR A 5 -25.16 -0.79 -8.01
CA THR A 5 -23.91 -1.23 -7.39
C THR A 5 -22.91 -0.08 -7.54
N PRO A 6 -22.39 0.51 -6.45
CA PRO A 6 -21.31 1.47 -6.58
C PRO A 6 -20.13 0.75 -7.23
N LEU A 7 -19.65 1.29 -8.35
CA LEU A 7 -18.39 0.93 -8.97
C LEU A 7 -17.29 1.16 -7.93
N ILE A 8 -17.02 0.15 -7.11
CA ILE A 8 -15.79 0.02 -6.37
C ILE A 8 -14.72 0.02 -7.47
N PRO A 9 -13.80 1.00 -7.51
CA PRO A 9 -12.79 1.02 -8.55
C PRO A 9 -12.02 -0.28 -8.46
N ASN A 10 -12.20 -1.13 -9.48
CA ASN A 10 -11.39 -2.30 -9.79
C ASN A 10 -9.94 -1.85 -10.00
N THR A 11 -9.28 -1.55 -8.89
CA THR A 11 -7.82 -1.48 -8.84
C THR A 11 -7.42 -2.93 -8.68
N PRO A 12 -6.65 -3.52 -9.63
CA PRO A 12 -6.18 -4.88 -9.46
C PRO A 12 -5.54 -4.95 -8.07
N PRO A 13 -5.86 -5.96 -7.25
CA PRO A 13 -5.16 -6.09 -5.99
C PRO A 13 -3.70 -6.17 -6.38
N SER A 14 -2.89 -5.21 -5.92
CA SER A 14 -1.49 -5.49 -5.66
C SER A 14 -1.54 -6.55 -4.55
N ALA A 15 -1.88 -7.79 -4.91
CA ALA A 15 -2.39 -8.83 -4.04
C ALA A 15 -1.32 -9.32 -3.04
N ASP A 16 -0.11 -8.80 -3.17
CA ASP A 16 1.04 -9.11 -2.34
C ASP A 16 1.51 -7.91 -1.49
N LEU A 17 0.99 -6.70 -1.73
CA LEU A 17 1.50 -5.49 -1.07
C LEU A 17 0.52 -4.97 -0.03
N PRO A 18 0.90 -4.89 1.25
CA PRO A 18 0.01 -4.46 2.32
C PRO A 18 -0.49 -3.04 2.08
N ASP A 19 -1.78 -2.81 2.32
CA ASP A 19 -2.31 -1.46 2.29
C ASP A 19 -1.88 -0.71 3.56
N ARG A 20 -1.38 0.52 3.42
CA ARG A 20 -0.93 1.34 4.56
C ARG A 20 -1.66 2.67 4.57
N LEU A 21 -2.14 3.02 5.76
CA LEU A 21 -2.70 4.33 6.04
C LEU A 21 -1.59 5.30 6.47
N CYS A 22 -1.75 6.55 6.09
CA CYS A 22 -0.92 7.62 6.62
C CYS A 22 -1.11 7.75 8.13
N THR A 23 -0.02 7.79 8.91
CA THR A 23 -0.07 7.98 10.37
C THR A 23 -0.80 9.25 10.77
N TRP A 24 -0.67 10.32 9.97
CA TRP A 24 -1.25 11.62 10.26
C TRP A 24 -2.67 11.75 9.73
N CYS A 25 -2.85 11.52 8.43
CA CYS A 25 -4.14 11.76 7.78
C CYS A 25 -5.10 10.58 7.91
N ARG A 26 -4.62 9.39 8.29
CA ARG A 26 -5.36 8.11 8.28
C ARG A 26 -6.02 7.80 6.92
N LEU A 27 -5.45 8.34 5.85
CA LEU A 27 -5.89 8.12 4.47
C LEU A 27 -5.04 7.05 3.81
N PRO A 28 -5.60 6.29 2.86
CA PRO A 28 -4.86 5.30 2.08
C PRO A 28 -3.71 5.98 1.33
N MET A 29 -2.51 5.42 1.48
CA MET A 29 -1.33 5.90 0.79
C MET A 29 -1.23 5.28 -0.61
N LYS A 30 -0.72 6.05 -1.56
CA LYS A 30 -0.36 5.52 -2.87
C LYS A 30 0.87 4.63 -2.70
N LYS A 31 0.83 3.40 -3.19
CA LYS A 31 1.96 2.46 -3.15
C LYS A 31 2.57 2.28 -4.53
N ARG A 32 3.90 2.26 -4.60
CA ARG A 32 4.66 2.07 -5.84
C ARG A 32 5.84 1.13 -5.60
N LEU A 33 5.97 0.10 -6.42
CA LEU A 33 7.16 -0.75 -6.45
C LEU A 33 8.33 0.00 -7.09
N VAL A 34 9.47 0.01 -6.40
CA VAL A 34 10.73 0.61 -6.86
C VAL A 34 11.90 -0.33 -6.59
N GLY A 35 13.08 -0.01 -7.13
CA GLY A 35 14.29 -0.82 -6.93
C GLY A 35 14.15 -2.26 -7.44
N GLY A 36 13.55 -2.44 -8.62
CA GLY A 36 13.37 -3.77 -9.21
C GLY A 36 12.39 -4.67 -8.46
N LYS A 37 11.33 -4.08 -7.85
CA LYS A 37 10.30 -4.76 -7.05
C LYS A 37 10.75 -5.21 -5.64
N GLN A 38 11.89 -4.69 -5.16
CA GLN A 38 12.39 -4.97 -3.81
C GLN A 38 11.88 -3.99 -2.75
N PHE A 39 11.32 -2.85 -3.16
CA PHE A 39 10.87 -1.81 -2.26
C PHE A 39 9.48 -1.33 -2.66
N VAL A 40 8.64 -1.01 -1.68
CA VAL A 40 7.38 -0.30 -1.86
C VAL A 40 7.52 1.08 -1.24
N HIS A 41 7.34 2.10 -2.07
CA HIS A 41 7.16 3.47 -1.61
C HIS A 41 5.68 3.73 -1.39
N TYR A 42 5.31 4.06 -0.16
CA TYR A 42 4.00 4.57 0.23
C TYR A 42 4.07 6.09 0.31
N THR A 43 3.16 6.80 -0.33
CA THR A 43 3.08 8.26 -0.29
C THR A 43 1.66 8.70 0.03
N CYS A 44 1.51 9.52 1.07
CA CYS A 44 0.21 10.10 1.40
C CYS A 44 -0.17 11.15 0.35
N PRO A 45 -1.38 11.09 -0.24
CA PRO A 45 -1.82 12.10 -1.21
C PRO A 45 -2.13 13.46 -0.59
N LYS A 46 -2.31 13.55 0.74
CA LYS A 46 -2.70 14.77 1.45
C LYS A 46 -1.52 15.53 2.04
N CYS A 47 -0.67 14.84 2.79
CA CYS A 47 0.48 15.47 3.47
C CYS A 47 1.83 15.16 2.81
N VAL A 48 1.85 14.41 1.69
CA VAL A 48 3.07 14.04 0.95
C VAL A 48 4.07 13.22 1.78
N PHE A 49 3.66 12.73 2.96
CA PHE A 49 4.49 11.88 3.80
C PHE A 49 4.85 10.59 3.06
N GLN A 50 6.13 10.25 3.02
CA GLN A 50 6.65 9.08 2.34
C GLN A 50 7.12 8.04 3.36
N HIS A 51 6.78 6.78 3.11
CA HIS A 51 7.27 5.64 3.87
C HIS A 51 7.71 4.56 2.90
N THR A 52 8.94 4.07 3.04
CA THR A 52 9.46 3.01 2.19
C THR A 52 9.53 1.72 2.98
N THR A 53 8.87 0.68 2.50
CA THR A 53 8.97 -0.67 3.06
C THR A 53 9.77 -1.53 2.10
N ARG A 54 10.76 -2.25 2.62
CA ARG A 54 11.52 -3.23 1.84
C ARG A 54 10.71 -4.53 1.76
N LEU A 55 10.40 -4.97 0.56
CA LEU A 55 9.92 -6.33 0.27
C LEU A 55 11.13 -7.25 0.23
N SER A 56 11.81 -7.38 1.37
CA SER A 56 12.73 -8.50 1.49
C SER A 56 11.88 -9.78 1.46
N PRO A 57 12.23 -10.80 0.67
CA PRO A 57 11.75 -12.14 0.96
C PRO A 57 12.37 -12.53 2.31
N THR A 58 11.61 -12.66 3.38
CA THR A 58 12.14 -13.23 4.63
C THR A 58 11.46 -14.55 4.90
N PRO A 59 12.22 -15.53 5.37
CA PRO A 59 11.83 -16.16 6.62
C PRO A 59 12.93 -15.90 7.64
N SER A 60 12.80 -14.83 8.41
CA SER A 60 13.52 -14.68 9.68
C SER A 60 12.73 -13.75 10.57
N SER A 61 11.84 -14.36 11.35
CA SER A 61 11.32 -13.78 12.59
C SER A 61 12.46 -13.16 13.40
N PRO A 62 12.26 -12.02 14.06
CA PRO A 62 13.15 -11.68 15.16
C PRO A 62 12.87 -12.69 16.28
N ALA A 63 13.82 -13.59 16.53
CA ALA A 63 13.88 -14.35 17.75
C ALA A 63 14.11 -13.36 18.91
N HIS A 64 13.22 -13.37 19.89
CA HIS A 64 13.47 -12.86 21.23
C HIS A 64 12.95 -13.89 22.23
#